data_AF-A0A7S0FQ99-F1
#
_entry.id   AF-A0A7S0FQ99-F1
#
_cell.length_a   1.000
_cell.length_b   1.000
_cell.length_c   1.000
_cell.angle_alpha   90.00
_cell.angle_beta   90.00
_cell.angle_gamma   90.00
#
_symmetry.space_group_name_H-M   'P 1'
#
loop_
_entity.id
_entity.type
_entity.pdbx_description
1 polymer ?
#
loop_
_entity_poly.entity_id
_entity_poly.type
_entity_poly.pdbx_seq_one_letter_code
_entity_poly.pdbx_strand_id
1 'polypeptide(L)'
;GAGTGTGRRSMFPPRFFNKILALDNVYHYPDKEGAWRAFFGMVSPGGNVAVSDVLLKQRRDDTPLWVRIALRLMGMPTTNLWTDEEYRRRLAEMGYDGVDVQTISEPVLIKG
;
A
#
# COMPACT_ATOMS: atom_id res chain seq x y z
N GLY A 1 -1.53 -33.54 6.72
CA GLY A 1 -1.43 -33.15 8.13
C GLY A 1 -1.26 -31.65 8.22
N ALA A 2 -1.98 -31.04 9.15
CA ALA A 2 -1.85 -29.66 9.67
C ALA A 2 -2.01 -28.50 8.67
N GLY A 3 -3.23 -27.99 8.59
CA GLY A 3 -3.50 -26.61 8.19
C GLY A 3 -3.38 -25.68 9.41
N THR A 4 -2.70 -24.54 9.22
CA THR A 4 -2.74 -23.40 10.15
C THR A 4 -2.79 -22.12 9.35
N GLY A 5 -4.00 -21.71 9.00
CA GLY A 5 -4.34 -20.37 8.58
C GLY A 5 -5.77 -20.14 9.02
N THR A 6 -5.97 -19.48 10.16
CA THR A 6 -7.28 -19.05 10.64
C THR A 6 -7.91 -18.16 9.57
N GLY A 7 -8.70 -18.76 8.68
CA GLY A 7 -9.43 -18.07 7.64
C GLY A 7 -10.47 -17.17 8.28
N ARG A 8 -10.11 -15.92 8.57
CA ARG A 8 -11.09 -14.87 8.79
C ARG A 8 -11.89 -14.78 7.50
N ARG A 9 -13.09 -15.38 7.50
CA ARG A 9 -14.09 -15.08 6.48
C ARG A 9 -14.28 -13.58 6.49
N SER A 10 -14.09 -12.94 5.33
CA SER A 10 -14.45 -11.54 5.14
C SER A 10 -15.89 -11.34 5.63
N MET A 11 -16.13 -10.27 6.39
CA MET A 11 -17.46 -9.90 6.87
C MET A 11 -18.40 -9.53 5.72
N PHE A 12 -17.83 -9.18 4.57
CA PHE A 12 -18.54 -8.77 3.36
C PHE A 12 -18.37 -9.82 2.26
N PRO A 13 -19.37 -9.96 1.36
CA PRO A 13 -19.21 -10.71 0.13
C PRO A 13 -17.97 -10.27 -0.67
N PRO A 14 -17.40 -11.15 -1.52
CA PRO A 14 -16.41 -10.72 -2.49
C PRO A 14 -16.96 -9.59 -3.37
N ARG A 15 -16.09 -8.66 -3.79
CA ARG A 15 -16.44 -7.59 -4.75
C ARG A 15 -17.63 -6.71 -4.30
N PHE A 16 -17.80 -6.51 -3.00
CA PHE A 16 -18.95 -5.81 -2.41
C PHE A 16 -18.85 -4.28 -2.47
N PHE A 17 -17.64 -3.72 -2.39
CA PHE A 17 -17.44 -2.27 -2.30
C PHE A 17 -17.20 -1.66 -3.68
N ASN A 18 -17.86 -0.55 -4.00
CA ASN A 18 -17.55 0.23 -5.21
C ASN A 18 -16.41 1.25 -4.98
N LYS A 19 -16.11 1.59 -3.73
CA LYS A 19 -15.04 2.50 -3.34
C LYS A 19 -14.38 2.00 -2.06
N ILE A 20 -13.05 1.99 -2.04
CA ILE A 20 -12.23 1.70 -0.87
C ILE A 20 -11.31 2.89 -0.66
N LEU A 21 -11.26 3.43 0.56
CA LEU A 21 -10.36 4.51 0.95
C LEU A 21 -9.48 4.04 2.10
N ALA A 22 -8.16 4.14 1.93
CA ALA A 22 -7.18 3.76 2.94
C ALA A 22 -6.13 4.87 3.12
N LEU A 23 -6.34 5.68 4.15
CA LEU A 23 -5.48 6.82 4.46
C LEU A 23 -4.43 6.42 5.50
N ASP A 24 -3.17 6.73 5.22
CA ASP A 24 -2.02 6.66 6.12
C ASP A 24 -1.88 5.32 6.86
N ASN A 25 -2.19 4.23 6.15
CA ASN A 25 -2.16 2.89 6.73
C ASN A 25 -1.40 1.85 5.89
N VAL A 26 -1.35 2.00 4.57
CA VAL A 26 -0.93 0.90 3.67
C VAL A 26 0.54 0.53 3.89
N TYR A 27 1.37 1.52 4.19
CA TYR A 27 2.78 1.34 4.47
C TYR A 27 3.08 0.61 5.80
N HIS A 28 2.11 0.48 6.70
CA HIS A 28 2.27 -0.24 7.98
C HIS A 28 1.97 -1.75 7.89
N TYR A 29 1.27 -2.21 6.84
CA TYR A 29 0.94 -3.63 6.73
C TYR A 29 2.21 -4.50 6.63
N PRO A 30 2.35 -5.60 7.38
CA PRO A 30 3.50 -6.50 7.24
C PRO A 30 3.69 -7.03 5.82
N ASP A 31 2.57 -7.21 5.10
CA ASP A 31 2.51 -7.59 3.69
C ASP A 31 1.63 -6.58 2.92
N LYS A 32 2.28 -5.54 2.38
CA LYS A 32 1.62 -4.50 1.57
C LYS A 32 1.03 -5.04 0.28
N GLU A 33 1.68 -6.03 -0.33
CA GLU A 33 1.18 -6.67 -1.55
C GLU A 33 -0.06 -7.52 -1.26
N GLY A 34 -0.06 -8.29 -0.18
CA GLY A 34 -1.24 -9.00 0.31
C GLY A 34 -2.41 -8.07 0.64
N ALA A 35 -2.14 -6.90 1.22
CA ALA A 35 -3.16 -5.88 1.46
C ALA A 35 -3.79 -5.37 0.15
N TRP A 36 -2.97 -5.04 -0.85
CA TRP A 36 -3.46 -4.65 -2.17
C TRP A 36 -4.27 -5.76 -2.86
N ARG A 37 -3.84 -7.02 -2.79
CA ARG A 37 -4.62 -8.17 -3.30
C ARG A 37 -5.96 -8.32 -2.58
N ALA A 38 -5.99 -8.06 -1.26
CA ALA A 38 -7.23 -8.08 -0.49
C ALA A 38 -8.19 -6.95 -0.94
N PHE A 39 -7.69 -5.73 -1.13
CA PHE A 39 -8.48 -4.62 -1.68
C PHE A 39 -9.06 -4.97 -3.05
N PHE A 40 -8.28 -5.60 -3.93
CA PHE A 40 -8.74 -6.02 -5.25
C PHE A 40 -9.86 -7.06 -5.18
N GLY A 41 -9.79 -8.00 -4.24
CA GLY A 41 -10.85 -8.99 -4.01
C GLY A 41 -12.13 -8.40 -3.40
N MET A 42 -12.03 -7.27 -2.70
CA MET A 42 -13.15 -6.59 -2.06
C MET A 42 -13.84 -5.56 -2.95
N VAL A 43 -13.11 -4.94 -3.89
CA VAL A 43 -13.66 -3.93 -4.80
C VAL A 43 -14.43 -4.58 -5.95
N SER A 44 -15.59 -4.00 -6.28
CA SER A 44 -16.41 -4.41 -7.42
C SER A 44 -15.69 -4.12 -8.74
N PRO A 45 -16.01 -4.82 -9.84
CA PRO A 45 -15.53 -4.43 -11.16
C PRO A 45 -15.92 -2.97 -11.46
N GLY A 46 -14.98 -2.16 -11.96
CA GLY A 46 -15.16 -0.73 -12.18
C GLY A 46 -15.23 0.14 -10.91
N GLY A 47 -15.00 -0.44 -9.72
CA GLY A 47 -14.85 0.29 -8.48
C GLY A 47 -13.44 0.81 -8.28
N ASN A 48 -13.28 1.78 -7.37
CA ASN A 48 -12.00 2.48 -7.18
C ASN A 48 -11.41 2.20 -5.80
N VAL A 49 -10.08 2.14 -5.73
CA VAL A 49 -9.32 2.11 -4.49
C VAL A 49 -8.43 3.35 -4.43
N ALA A 50 -8.59 4.16 -3.40
CA ALA A 50 -7.79 5.36 -3.17
C ALA A 50 -7.00 5.22 -1.87
N VAL A 51 -5.71 5.57 -1.92
CA VAL A 51 -4.82 5.47 -0.75
C VAL A 51 -3.96 6.71 -0.60
N SER A 52 -3.57 7.04 0.64
CA SER A 52 -2.37 7.84 0.88
C SER A 52 -1.26 6.90 1.36
N ASP A 53 -0.05 7.11 0.82
CA ASP A 53 1.05 6.19 1.03
C ASP A 53 2.40 6.92 0.99
N VAL A 54 3.42 6.31 1.57
CA VAL A 54 4.79 6.81 1.56
C VAL A 54 5.58 6.02 0.52
N LEU A 55 6.03 6.73 -0.51
CA LEU A 55 6.81 6.17 -1.61
C LEU A 55 8.24 6.71 -1.57
N LEU A 56 9.18 5.89 -2.03
CA LEU A 56 10.56 6.34 -2.24
C LEU A 56 10.68 7.09 -3.56
N LYS A 57 11.37 8.24 -3.54
CA LYS A 57 11.69 9.00 -4.75
C LYS A 57 12.76 8.33 -5.62
N GLN A 58 13.61 7.53 -5.02
CA GLN A 58 14.74 6.83 -5.65
C GLN A 58 14.78 5.38 -5.18
N ARG A 59 15.63 4.55 -5.79
CA ARG A 59 15.70 3.14 -5.43
C ARG A 59 16.06 3.00 -3.96
N ARG A 60 15.60 1.91 -3.34
CA ARG A 60 15.85 1.62 -1.94
C ARG A 60 17.33 1.59 -1.57
N ASP A 61 18.18 1.09 -2.47
CA ASP A 61 19.63 1.01 -2.25
C ASP A 61 20.31 2.39 -2.30
N ASP A 62 19.69 3.34 -3.01
CA ASP A 62 20.12 4.74 -3.07
C ASP A 62 19.56 5.57 -1.89
N THR A 63 18.73 4.98 -1.03
CA THR A 63 18.14 5.66 0.12
C THR A 63 19.12 5.65 1.30
N PRO A 64 19.48 6.81 1.90
CA PRO A 64 20.43 6.87 3.01
C PRO A 64 20.04 5.93 4.16
N LEU A 65 21.04 5.28 4.76
CA LEU A 65 20.81 4.30 5.83
C LEU A 65 20.02 4.88 7.02
N TRP A 66 20.29 6.14 7.37
CA TRP A 66 19.58 6.82 8.45
C TRP A 66 18.08 6.98 8.17
N VAL A 67 17.68 7.24 6.91
CA VAL A 67 16.27 7.32 6.49
C VAL A 67 15.61 5.95 6.66
N ARG A 68 16.29 4.89 6.21
CA ARG A 68 15.78 3.50 6.34
C ARG A 68 15.59 3.10 7.81
N ILE A 69 16.49 3.52 8.69
CA ILE A 69 16.38 3.31 10.14
C ILE A 69 15.19 4.10 10.70
N ALA A 70 15.07 5.37 10.38
CA ALA A 70 13.95 6.21 10.84
C ALA A 70 12.59 5.64 10.42
N LEU A 71 12.44 5.24 9.15
CA LEU A 71 11.22 4.60 8.64
C LEU A 71 10.89 3.31 9.40
N ARG A 72 11.90 2.49 9.70
CA ARG A 72 11.72 1.27 10.49
C ARG A 72 11.28 1.56 11.93
N LEU A 73 11.83 2.61 12.56
CA LEU A 73 11.41 3.05 13.90
C LEU A 73 9.96 3.57 13.91
N MET A 74 9.48 4.11 12.79
CA MET A 74 8.08 4.49 12.60
C MET A 74 7.16 3.29 12.27
N GLY A 75 7.63 2.05 12.40
CA GLY A 75 6.83 0.86 12.16
C GLY A 75 6.52 0.62 10.67
N MET A 76 7.38 1.10 9.76
CA MET A 76 7.27 0.85 8.33
C MET A 76 8.24 -0.26 7.91
N PRO A 77 7.74 -1.45 7.50
CA PRO A 77 8.59 -2.49 6.96
C PRO A 77 9.36 -2.01 5.72
N THR A 78 10.67 -2.23 5.67
CA THR A 78 11.49 -1.79 4.53
C THR A 78 11.12 -2.44 3.20
N THR A 79 10.36 -3.54 3.23
CA THR A 79 9.78 -4.22 2.06
C THR A 79 8.62 -3.45 1.42
N ASN A 80 8.02 -2.50 2.15
CA ASN A 80 6.90 -1.67 1.71
C ASN A 80 7.32 -0.35 1.07
N LEU A 81 8.63 -0.09 1.08
CA LEU A 81 9.25 1.10 0.50
C LEU A 81 9.36 0.95 -1.01
N TRP A 82 8.24 1.09 -1.70
CA TRP A 82 8.17 1.04 -3.16
C TRP A 82 8.44 2.42 -3.75
N THR A 83 9.09 2.45 -4.92
CA THR A 83 9.13 3.66 -5.75
C THR A 83 7.80 3.87 -6.47
N ASP A 84 7.56 5.06 -7.02
CA ASP A 84 6.39 5.33 -7.89
C ASP A 84 6.28 4.31 -9.04
N GLU A 85 7.39 4.04 -9.72
CA GLU A 85 7.46 3.05 -10.80
C GLU A 85 7.10 1.64 -10.33
N GLU A 86 7.68 1.20 -9.19
CA GLU A 86 7.36 -0.11 -8.63
C GLU A 86 5.90 -0.21 -8.20
N TYR A 87 5.35 0.89 -7.66
CA TYR A 87 3.95 0.97 -7.25
C TYR A 87 3.02 0.71 -8.43
N ARG A 88 3.19 1.49 -9.50
CA ARG A 88 2.38 1.39 -10.71
C ARG A 88 2.51 0.02 -11.36
N ARG A 89 3.74 -0.49 -11.51
CA ARG A 89 4.00 -1.80 -12.10
C ARG A 89 3.32 -2.92 -11.30
N ARG A 90 3.53 -2.97 -9.99
CA ARG A 90 2.97 -4.02 -9.12
C ARG A 90 1.44 -4.00 -9.12
N LEU A 91 0.82 -2.82 -9.07
CA LEU A 91 -0.64 -2.72 -9.12
C LEU A 91 -1.20 -3.18 -10.47
N ALA A 92 -0.54 -2.82 -11.58
CA ALA A 92 -0.92 -3.31 -12.90
C ALA A 92 -0.81 -4.85 -13.00
N GLU A 93 0.27 -5.44 -12.46
CA GLU A 93 0.44 -6.91 -12.39
C GLU A 93 -0.65 -7.61 -11.55
N MET A 94 -1.27 -6.90 -10.60
CA MET A 94 -2.41 -7.40 -9.81
C MET A 94 -3.76 -7.25 -10.51
N GLY A 95 -3.82 -6.53 -11.64
CA GLY A 95 -5.04 -6.30 -12.40
C GLY A 95 -5.73 -4.96 -12.12
N TYR A 96 -5.08 -4.04 -11.39
CA TYR A 96 -5.56 -2.66 -11.31
C TYR A 96 -5.30 -1.95 -12.63
N ASP A 97 -6.31 -1.24 -13.14
CA ASP A 97 -6.18 -0.30 -14.23
C ASP A 97 -6.20 1.15 -13.71
N GLY A 98 -5.83 2.11 -14.57
CA GLY A 98 -5.94 3.54 -14.24
C GLY A 98 -5.17 4.00 -13.02
N VAL A 99 -4.03 3.38 -12.69
CA VAL A 99 -3.23 3.73 -11.51
C VAL A 99 -2.66 5.14 -11.66
N ASP A 100 -3.25 6.07 -10.92
CA ASP A 100 -2.79 7.45 -10.78
C ASP A 100 -2.10 7.65 -9.43
N VAL A 101 -0.92 8.25 -9.46
CA VAL A 101 -0.13 8.56 -8.26
C VAL A 101 0.24 10.03 -8.34
N GLN A 102 -0.23 10.78 -7.36
CA GLN A 102 0.02 12.21 -7.23
C GLN A 102 0.83 12.45 -5.96
N THR A 103 1.93 13.19 -6.10
CA THR A 103 2.68 13.64 -4.93
C THR A 103 1.96 14.83 -4.31
N ILE A 104 1.49 14.68 -3.08
CA ILE A 104 0.93 15.78 -2.29
C ILE A 104 2.11 16.53 -1.66
N SER A 105 2.89 17.22 -2.48
CA SER A 105 4.04 18.01 -2.03
C SER A 105 3.62 19.44 -1.72
N GLU A 106 2.90 19.61 -0.62
CA GLU A 106 3.13 20.75 0.26
C GLU A 106 3.79 20.18 1.53
N PRO A 107 4.87 20.79 2.06
CA PRO A 107 5.42 20.35 3.31
C PRO A 107 4.33 20.50 4.39
N VAL A 108 3.85 19.39 4.95
CA VAL A 108 3.16 19.41 6.25
C VAL A 108 4.23 19.64 7.32
N LEU A 109 4.86 20.82 7.28
CA LEU A 109 5.66 21.31 8.39
C LEU A 109 4.67 21.70 9.48
N ILE A 110 4.59 20.88 10.52
CA ILE A 110 4.15 21.37 11.81
C ILE A 110 5.15 22.48 12.17
N LYS A 111 4.76 23.74 11.94
CA LYS A 111 5.48 24.87 12.51
C LYS A 111 5.40 24.71 14.02
N GLY A 112 6.55 24.41 14.62
CA GLY A 112 6.75 24.51 16.07
C GLY A 112 6.67 25.95 16.54
#